data_AF-A0A1Q7SK73-F1
#
_entry.id   AF-A0A1Q7SK73-F1
#
_cell.length_a   1.000
_cell.length_b   1.000
_cell.length_c   1.000
_cell.angle_alpha   90.00
_cell.angle_beta   90.00
_cell.angle_gamma   90.00
#
_symmetry.space_group_name_H-M   'P 1'
#
loop_
_entity.id
_entity.type
_entity.pdbx_description
1 polymer ?
#
loop_
_entity_poly.entity_id
_entity_poly.type
_entity_poly.pdbx_seq_one_letter_code
_entity_poly.pdbx_strand_id
1 'polypeptide(L)'
;MNIRFMGPLGCILALGTPGGPAPRPADAGARMIADARRGAMIIELAPVDLPAHASHHEVAQPPVAILQVPAGGWIYGFHVEVVDADGRLLPPEIVHHFNLIDPDHRELFLPISRRLVAAGKETGEQRLPWLLFGLPLERGSRVLASAMVENPTPVAYRGARVRLVLPYVPDGRPWPFFRVFPWQLDVAFPVGDKSFDLPRGRWSKSYEGSPAVAGTVVAIGGHVHDLAEAIEFADATTGEVIYRAAPLTDSSGEVVGVPVGRLYRWRRLGVRIVPEHRYRVTVYYNNPSGAVIPDGGMGVVAGIFVPDRRVTWPAANPADSLYQQDLRHAMRLIGSEHDMNMHHAMSHH
;
A
#
# COMPACT_ATOMS: atom_id res chain seq x y z
N MET A 1 36.51 -27.31 -60.70
CA MET A 1 35.64 -28.50 -60.63
C MET A 1 35.64 -28.96 -59.18
N ASN A 2 34.46 -29.07 -58.57
CA ASN A 2 34.20 -29.28 -57.13
C ASN A 2 34.97 -30.46 -56.51
N ILE A 3 35.25 -30.40 -55.20
CA ILE A 3 34.67 -31.30 -54.17
C ILE A 3 35.05 -30.82 -52.75
N ARG A 4 34.07 -30.98 -51.86
CA ARG A 4 33.97 -30.60 -50.43
C ARG A 4 35.00 -31.29 -49.53
N PHE A 5 35.38 -30.61 -48.44
CA PHE A 5 35.97 -31.23 -47.24
C PHE A 5 35.04 -31.07 -46.03
N MET A 6 34.79 -32.19 -45.35
CA MET A 6 34.19 -32.32 -44.01
C MET A 6 35.26 -32.07 -42.93
N GLY A 7 34.82 -31.61 -41.75
CA GLY A 7 35.64 -31.06 -40.64
C GLY A 7 36.51 -32.05 -39.84
N PRO A 8 36.99 -31.68 -38.63
CA PRO A 8 36.08 -31.59 -37.48
C PRO A 8 36.30 -30.44 -36.46
N LEU A 9 35.20 -30.24 -35.72
CA LEU A 9 34.93 -29.60 -34.42
C LEU A 9 36.11 -29.14 -33.54
N GLY A 10 36.05 -27.86 -33.16
CA GLY A 10 36.70 -27.33 -31.96
C GLY A 10 35.76 -27.36 -30.75
N CYS A 11 36.28 -27.81 -29.61
CA CYS A 11 35.67 -27.66 -28.30
C CYS A 11 35.82 -26.21 -27.81
N ILE A 12 34.71 -25.50 -27.63
CA ILE A 12 34.66 -24.28 -26.81
C ILE A 12 33.89 -24.63 -25.54
N LEU A 13 34.59 -24.62 -24.41
CA LEU A 13 34.03 -24.64 -23.07
C LEU A 13 33.26 -23.35 -22.83
N ALA A 14 31.93 -23.43 -22.78
CA ALA A 14 31.08 -22.37 -22.28
C ALA A 14 31.09 -22.41 -20.74
N LEU A 15 31.66 -21.38 -20.12
CA LEU A 15 31.53 -21.10 -18.69
C LEU A 15 30.07 -20.73 -18.41
N GLY A 16 29.35 -21.60 -17.71
CA GLY A 16 27.98 -21.34 -17.25
C GLY A 16 27.96 -20.21 -16.22
N THR A 17 27.15 -19.18 -16.48
CA THR A 17 26.76 -18.19 -15.49
C THR A 17 25.98 -18.87 -14.35
N PRO A 18 26.20 -18.49 -13.07
CA PRO A 18 25.42 -19.06 -11.97
C PRO A 18 23.95 -18.65 -12.17
N GLY A 19 23.08 -19.65 -12.28
CA GLY A 19 21.65 -19.43 -12.35
C GLY A 19 21.19 -18.63 -11.14
N GLY A 20 20.59 -17.47 -11.39
CA GLY A 20 19.79 -16.78 -10.38
C GLY A 20 18.70 -17.73 -9.85
N PRO A 21 18.20 -17.53 -8.62
CA PRO A 21 17.19 -18.38 -8.05
C PRO A 21 16.00 -18.49 -9.01
N ALA A 22 15.58 -19.73 -9.31
CA ALA A 22 14.41 -20.00 -10.12
C ALA A 22 13.18 -19.28 -9.53
N PRO A 23 12.24 -18.79 -10.37
CA PRO A 23 11.00 -18.18 -9.88
C PRO A 23 10.27 -19.17 -8.97
N ARG A 24 9.84 -18.72 -7.77
CA ARG A 24 9.02 -19.56 -6.90
C ARG A 24 7.64 -19.78 -7.54
N PRO A 25 6.98 -20.93 -7.32
CA PRO A 25 5.70 -21.27 -7.98
C PRO A 25 4.45 -20.51 -7.47
N ALA A 26 4.58 -19.27 -6.98
CA ALA A 26 3.46 -18.50 -6.40
C ALA A 26 2.86 -17.44 -7.35
N ASP A 27 3.49 -17.18 -8.49
CA ASP A 27 3.05 -16.16 -9.47
C ASP A 27 2.08 -16.70 -10.53
N ALA A 28 1.67 -17.97 -10.44
CA ALA A 28 0.84 -18.64 -11.45
C ALA A 28 -0.57 -18.00 -11.51
N GLY A 29 -0.70 -16.93 -12.30
CA GLY A 29 -1.97 -16.28 -12.61
C GLY A 29 -2.09 -14.81 -12.17
N ALA A 30 -1.10 -14.26 -11.47
CA ALA A 30 -1.03 -12.82 -11.20
C ALA A 30 -0.31 -12.09 -12.35
N ARG A 31 -0.74 -10.87 -12.69
CA ARG A 31 -0.17 -10.08 -13.79
C ARG A 31 -0.41 -8.59 -13.63
N MET A 32 0.46 -7.80 -14.24
CA MET A 32 0.29 -6.36 -14.41
C MET A 32 0.18 -6.05 -15.90
N ILE A 33 -0.84 -5.28 -16.28
CA ILE A 33 -1.22 -5.02 -17.67
C ILE A 33 -1.26 -3.50 -17.90
N ALA A 34 -0.56 -3.02 -18.93
CA ALA A 34 -0.73 -1.65 -19.42
C ALA A 34 -1.76 -1.66 -20.57
N ASP A 35 -2.97 -1.18 -20.29
CA ASP A 35 -4.00 -0.96 -21.31
C ASP A 35 -4.02 0.53 -21.70
N ALA A 36 -3.16 0.88 -22.66
CA ALA A 36 -3.06 2.23 -23.17
C ALA A 36 -4.35 2.71 -23.87
N ARG A 37 -5.22 1.80 -24.34
CA ARG A 37 -6.50 2.17 -24.96
C ARG A 37 -7.52 2.58 -23.91
N ARG A 38 -7.52 1.91 -22.77
CA ARG A 38 -8.35 2.26 -21.60
C ARG A 38 -7.74 3.37 -20.74
N GLY A 39 -6.47 3.72 -20.96
CA GLY A 39 -5.76 4.66 -20.11
C GLY A 39 -5.61 4.11 -18.69
N ALA A 40 -5.34 2.80 -18.57
CA ALA A 40 -5.30 2.10 -17.28
C ALA A 40 -4.10 1.16 -17.19
N MET A 41 -3.48 1.13 -16.02
CA MET A 41 -2.56 0.09 -15.58
C MET A 41 -3.31 -0.79 -14.59
N ILE A 42 -3.41 -2.10 -14.87
CA ILE A 42 -4.23 -3.03 -14.09
C ILE A 42 -3.32 -4.07 -13.47
N ILE A 43 -3.40 -4.25 -12.15
CA ILE A 43 -2.80 -5.38 -11.46
C ILE A 43 -3.91 -6.36 -11.15
N GLU A 44 -3.81 -7.59 -11.65
CA GLU A 44 -4.74 -8.69 -11.41
C GLU A 44 -4.02 -9.78 -10.62
N LEU A 45 -4.55 -10.14 -9.45
CA LEU A 45 -3.98 -11.21 -8.63
C LEU A 45 -4.44 -12.59 -9.13
N ALA A 46 -3.77 -13.63 -8.63
CA ALA A 46 -4.15 -15.02 -8.90
C ALA A 46 -5.60 -15.28 -8.45
N PRO A 47 -6.33 -16.18 -9.15
CA PRO A 47 -7.73 -16.43 -8.86
C PRO A 47 -7.90 -17.12 -7.50
N VAL A 48 -9.04 -16.87 -6.87
CA VAL A 48 -9.44 -17.42 -5.57
C VAL A 48 -10.89 -17.88 -5.63
N ASP A 49 -11.21 -18.96 -4.92
CA ASP A 49 -12.59 -19.38 -4.69
C ASP A 49 -13.12 -18.70 -3.42
N LEU A 50 -14.32 -18.12 -3.50
CA LEU A 50 -14.98 -17.38 -2.44
C LEU A 50 -16.25 -18.13 -2.02
N PRO A 51 -16.21 -18.96 -0.97
CA PRO A 51 -17.42 -19.58 -0.43
C PRO A 51 -18.42 -18.52 0.04
N ALA A 52 -19.72 -18.85 0.03
CA ALA A 52 -20.74 -17.95 0.57
C ALA A 52 -20.57 -17.78 2.09
N HIS A 53 -20.87 -16.59 2.60
CA HIS A 53 -20.80 -16.24 4.02
C HIS A 53 -19.46 -16.56 4.71
N ALA A 54 -18.35 -16.42 3.98
CA ALA A 54 -17.02 -16.70 4.50
C ALA A 54 -16.31 -15.43 4.94
N SER A 55 -15.79 -15.42 6.16
CA SER A 55 -14.89 -14.38 6.65
C SER A 55 -13.50 -14.51 6.00
N HIS A 56 -12.69 -13.46 6.10
CA HIS A 56 -11.32 -13.49 5.58
C HIS A 56 -10.40 -14.55 6.24
N HIS A 57 -10.78 -15.11 7.39
CA HIS A 57 -10.08 -16.25 8.01
C HIS A 57 -10.45 -17.60 7.39
N GLU A 58 -11.61 -17.69 6.75
CA GLU A 58 -12.13 -18.92 6.13
C GLU A 58 -11.82 -18.98 4.63
N VAL A 59 -11.52 -17.83 4.01
CA VAL A 59 -11.11 -17.74 2.61
C VAL A 59 -9.59 -17.87 2.48
N ALA A 60 -9.14 -18.77 1.60
CA ALA A 60 -7.75 -18.82 1.19
C ALA A 60 -7.38 -17.51 0.45
N GLN A 61 -6.54 -16.68 1.05
CA GLN A 61 -6.23 -15.37 0.47
C GLN A 61 -5.41 -15.49 -0.82
N PRO A 62 -5.60 -14.58 -1.82
CA PRO A 62 -4.74 -14.56 -2.99
C PRO A 62 -3.26 -14.52 -2.59
N PRO A 63 -2.40 -15.34 -3.21
CA PRO A 63 -0.95 -15.28 -2.98
C PRO A 63 -0.42 -13.87 -3.20
N VAL A 64 0.54 -13.46 -2.36
CA VAL A 64 1.28 -12.21 -2.58
C VAL A 64 2.08 -12.34 -3.87
N ALA A 65 1.95 -11.36 -4.77
CA ALA A 65 2.62 -11.35 -6.06
C ALA A 65 3.72 -10.29 -6.10
N ILE A 66 4.88 -10.63 -6.66
CA ILE A 66 5.91 -9.65 -7.03
C ILE A 66 5.90 -9.53 -8.54
N LEU A 67 5.46 -8.37 -9.03
CA LEU A 67 5.25 -8.11 -10.44
C LEU A 67 6.24 -7.07 -10.96
N GLN A 68 6.48 -7.08 -12.27
CA GLN A 68 7.24 -6.03 -12.95
C GLN A 68 6.29 -5.10 -13.70
N VAL A 69 6.56 -3.80 -13.61
CA VAL A 69 5.81 -2.78 -14.35
C VAL A 69 6.04 -2.98 -15.86
N PRO A 70 4.97 -3.22 -16.66
CA PRO A 70 5.13 -3.58 -18.07
C PRO A 70 5.47 -2.39 -18.98
N ALA A 71 5.09 -1.17 -18.59
CA ALA A 71 5.31 0.06 -19.35
C ALA A 71 5.51 1.27 -18.41
N GLY A 72 6.33 2.23 -18.84
CA GLY A 72 6.57 3.47 -18.08
C GLY A 72 5.44 4.49 -18.26
N GLY A 73 5.26 5.38 -17.29
CA GLY A 73 4.26 6.45 -17.36
C GLY A 73 3.88 6.94 -15.97
N TRP A 74 2.65 7.41 -15.82
CA TRP A 74 2.19 8.06 -14.60
C TRP A 74 0.83 7.53 -14.19
N ILE A 75 0.68 7.18 -12.91
CA ILE A 75 -0.63 6.92 -12.33
C ILE A 75 -1.09 8.09 -11.48
N TYR A 76 -2.39 8.37 -11.50
CA TYR A 76 -2.96 9.54 -10.80
C TYR A 76 -4.19 9.18 -9.98
N GLY A 77 -4.45 7.91 -9.77
CA GLY A 77 -5.57 7.43 -8.98
C GLY A 77 -5.54 5.92 -8.84
N PHE A 78 -6.53 5.38 -8.15
CA PHE A 78 -6.76 3.95 -8.06
C PHE A 78 -8.20 3.64 -7.64
N HIS A 79 -8.65 2.42 -7.96
CA HIS A 79 -9.75 1.74 -7.28
C HIS A 79 -9.50 0.23 -7.29
N VAL A 80 -10.12 -0.49 -6.36
CA VAL A 80 -10.07 -1.96 -6.29
C VAL A 80 -11.40 -2.50 -6.77
N GLU A 81 -11.36 -3.53 -7.60
CA GLU A 81 -12.54 -4.27 -8.05
C GLU A 81 -12.29 -5.77 -7.86
N VAL A 82 -13.36 -6.54 -7.69
CA VAL A 82 -13.31 -8.00 -7.75
C VAL A 82 -14.18 -8.43 -8.92
N VAL A 83 -13.69 -9.38 -9.71
CA VAL A 83 -14.43 -9.94 -10.83
C VAL A 83 -14.57 -11.45 -10.71
N ASP A 84 -15.64 -12.02 -11.27
CA ASP A 84 -15.78 -13.46 -11.44
C ASP A 84 -14.86 -14.01 -12.55
N ALA A 85 -14.92 -15.32 -12.77
CA ALA A 85 -14.15 -15.99 -13.82
C ALA A 85 -14.46 -15.50 -15.25
N ASP A 86 -15.65 -14.93 -15.47
CA ASP A 86 -16.08 -14.36 -16.76
C ASP A 86 -15.72 -12.86 -16.87
N GLY A 87 -15.16 -12.26 -15.82
CA GLY A 87 -14.78 -10.85 -15.76
C GLY A 87 -15.93 -9.91 -15.38
N ARG A 88 -17.06 -10.41 -14.87
CA ARG A 88 -18.14 -9.56 -14.35
C ARG A 88 -17.80 -9.07 -12.95
N LEU A 89 -18.12 -7.81 -12.68
CA LEU A 89 -17.91 -7.19 -11.37
C LEU A 89 -18.73 -7.92 -10.30
N LEU A 90 -18.06 -8.21 -9.18
CA LEU A 90 -18.65 -8.71 -7.97
C LEU A 90 -18.93 -7.58 -6.97
N PRO A 91 -19.73 -7.83 -5.92
CA PRO A 91 -20.03 -6.82 -4.92
C PRO A 91 -18.76 -6.26 -4.24
N PRO A 92 -18.66 -4.93 -4.03
CA PRO A 92 -17.45 -4.28 -3.51
C PRO A 92 -17.12 -4.68 -2.07
N GLU A 93 -18.11 -5.13 -1.28
CA GLU A 93 -17.94 -5.60 0.09
C GLU A 93 -17.07 -6.86 0.21
N ILE A 94 -16.73 -7.51 -0.90
CA ILE A 94 -15.80 -8.65 -0.93
C ILE A 94 -14.34 -8.21 -0.65
N VAL A 95 -13.98 -6.97 -0.95
CA VAL A 95 -12.63 -6.46 -0.70
C VAL A 95 -12.48 -6.13 0.77
N HIS A 96 -11.63 -6.87 1.49
CA HIS A 96 -11.26 -6.52 2.85
C HIS A 96 -10.13 -5.49 2.85
N HIS A 97 -9.02 -5.76 2.13
CA HIS A 97 -8.01 -4.76 1.82
C HIS A 97 -7.14 -5.11 0.60
N PHE A 98 -6.47 -4.11 0.03
CA PHE A 98 -5.46 -4.23 -1.00
C PHE A 98 -4.24 -3.37 -0.64
N ASN A 99 -3.04 -3.92 -0.82
CA ASN A 99 -1.78 -3.20 -0.69
C ASN A 99 -0.96 -3.30 -1.99
N LEU A 100 -0.43 -2.15 -2.41
CA LEU A 100 0.61 -2.06 -3.43
C LEU A 100 1.84 -1.42 -2.81
N ILE A 101 2.98 -2.08 -2.94
CA ILE A 101 4.24 -1.70 -2.30
C ILE A 101 5.33 -1.64 -3.36
N ASP A 102 6.20 -0.64 -3.25
CA ASP A 102 7.47 -0.59 -3.94
C ASP A 102 8.56 -1.11 -2.99
N PRO A 103 9.04 -2.36 -3.19
CA PRO A 103 10.02 -2.97 -2.29
C PRO A 103 11.44 -2.42 -2.49
N ASP A 104 11.69 -1.68 -3.57
CA ASP A 104 13.03 -1.22 -3.96
C ASP A 104 13.35 0.18 -3.43
N HIS A 105 12.32 0.93 -3.01
CA HIS A 105 12.45 2.28 -2.47
C HIS A 105 12.01 2.37 -1.01
N ARG A 106 12.70 3.22 -0.25
CA ARG A 106 12.42 3.50 1.15
C ARG A 106 11.08 4.24 1.32
N GLU A 107 10.31 3.97 2.36
CA GLU A 107 9.21 4.86 2.78
C GLU A 107 9.75 6.25 3.20
N LEU A 108 8.90 7.28 3.24
CA LEU A 108 9.33 8.64 3.55
C LEU A 108 9.86 8.76 4.98
N PHE A 109 9.18 8.20 5.98
CA PHE A 109 9.56 8.38 7.39
C PHE A 109 10.36 7.22 8.01
N LEU A 110 10.26 6.02 7.44
CA LEU A 110 10.87 4.81 7.98
C LEU A 110 11.76 4.08 6.97
N PRO A 111 12.79 3.35 7.41
CA PRO A 111 13.63 2.51 6.54
C PRO A 111 12.92 1.20 6.14
N ILE A 112 11.68 1.29 5.67
CA ILE A 112 10.83 0.15 5.23
C ILE A 112 10.47 0.30 3.75
N SER A 113 9.76 -0.67 3.17
CA SER A 113 9.30 -0.61 1.78
C SER A 113 8.24 0.47 1.59
N ARG A 114 8.36 1.28 0.54
CA ARG A 114 7.43 2.39 0.25
C ARG A 114 6.02 1.88 -0.06
N ARG A 115 5.02 2.38 0.64
CA ARG A 115 3.61 2.07 0.39
C ARG A 115 3.10 2.93 -0.76
N LEU A 116 2.60 2.30 -1.83
CA LEU A 116 2.04 3.01 -2.99
C LEU A 116 0.51 3.14 -2.90
N VAL A 117 -0.15 2.06 -2.50
CA VAL A 117 -1.61 2.01 -2.30
C VAL A 117 -1.90 1.19 -1.06
N ALA A 118 -2.81 1.66 -0.23
CA ALA A 118 -3.51 0.90 0.79
C ALA A 118 -4.99 1.25 0.65
N ALA A 119 -5.84 0.24 0.45
CA ALA A 119 -7.26 0.45 0.21
C ALA A 119 -8.08 -0.65 0.88
N GLY A 120 -9.10 -0.29 1.66
CA GLY A 120 -10.14 -1.19 2.15
C GLY A 120 -11.49 -0.94 1.46
N LYS A 121 -12.53 -1.64 1.91
CA LYS A 121 -13.92 -1.45 1.44
C LYS A 121 -14.40 0.00 1.53
N GLU A 122 -13.89 0.74 2.51
CA GLU A 122 -14.22 2.12 2.84
C GLU A 122 -13.48 3.16 1.98
N THR A 123 -12.42 2.76 1.27
CA THR A 123 -11.54 3.72 0.57
C THR A 123 -12.19 4.27 -0.71
N GLY A 124 -13.00 3.49 -1.41
CA GLY A 124 -13.61 3.88 -2.69
C GLY A 124 -12.59 4.25 -3.79
N GLU A 125 -13.04 5.00 -4.81
CA GLU A 125 -12.15 5.49 -5.87
C GLU A 125 -11.39 6.74 -5.44
N GLN A 126 -10.07 6.74 -5.65
CA GLN A 126 -9.19 7.88 -5.36
C GLN A 126 -8.61 8.45 -6.65
N ARG A 127 -8.65 9.79 -6.79
CA ARG A 127 -8.09 10.50 -7.96
C ARG A 127 -7.42 11.81 -7.59
N LEU A 128 -6.30 12.08 -8.26
CA LEU A 128 -5.61 13.35 -8.28
C LEU A 128 -5.90 14.11 -9.58
N PRO A 129 -5.80 15.45 -9.59
CA PRO A 129 -5.78 16.23 -10.82
C PRO A 129 -4.63 15.79 -11.74
N TRP A 130 -4.93 14.94 -12.72
CA TRP A 130 -3.95 14.20 -13.53
C TRP A 130 -3.02 15.08 -14.37
N LEU A 131 -3.42 16.30 -14.71
CA LEU A 131 -2.55 17.28 -15.37
C LEU A 131 -1.46 17.81 -14.42
N LEU A 132 -1.76 17.89 -13.13
CA LEU A 132 -0.86 18.45 -12.12
C LEU A 132 -0.01 17.37 -11.46
N PHE A 133 -0.61 16.24 -11.08
CA PHE A 133 0.02 15.28 -10.18
C PHE A 133 -0.04 13.87 -10.73
N GLY A 134 1.08 13.16 -10.69
CA GLY A 134 1.10 11.72 -10.89
C GLY A 134 2.31 11.05 -10.26
N LEU A 135 2.12 9.80 -9.88
CA LEU A 135 3.16 8.89 -9.43
C LEU A 135 3.82 8.26 -10.67
N PRO A 136 5.12 8.45 -10.88
CA PRO A 136 5.83 7.84 -11.99
C PRO A 136 5.95 6.33 -11.77
N LEU A 137 5.72 5.57 -12.83
CA LEU A 137 6.01 4.17 -12.93
C LEU A 137 7.13 3.98 -13.95
N GLU A 138 8.18 3.28 -13.56
CA GLU A 138 9.30 2.95 -14.43
C GLU A 138 9.15 1.51 -14.93
N ARG A 139 9.30 1.31 -16.25
CA ARG A 139 9.23 -0.03 -16.84
C ARG A 139 10.28 -0.94 -16.23
N GLY A 140 9.87 -2.14 -15.81
CA GLY A 140 10.73 -3.15 -15.21
C GLY A 140 10.90 -3.03 -13.71
N SER A 141 10.50 -1.90 -13.09
CA SER A 141 10.51 -1.77 -11.64
C SER A 141 9.57 -2.77 -10.98
N ARG A 142 9.93 -3.23 -9.79
CA ARG A 142 9.15 -4.23 -9.06
C ARG A 142 8.06 -3.57 -8.24
N VAL A 143 6.94 -4.27 -8.14
CA VAL A 143 5.88 -3.96 -7.19
C VAL A 143 5.47 -5.24 -6.48
N LEU A 144 5.19 -5.14 -5.19
CA LEU A 144 4.58 -6.20 -4.39
C LEU A 144 3.09 -5.87 -4.23
N ALA A 145 2.23 -6.80 -4.62
CA ALA A 145 0.79 -6.66 -4.54
C ALA A 145 0.20 -7.77 -3.66
N SER A 146 -0.69 -7.39 -2.75
CA SER A 146 -1.42 -8.32 -1.90
C SER A 146 -2.84 -7.82 -1.66
N ALA A 147 -3.78 -8.74 -1.54
CA ALA A 147 -5.16 -8.43 -1.20
C ALA A 147 -5.68 -9.43 -0.17
N MET A 148 -6.52 -8.96 0.74
CA MET A 148 -7.41 -9.80 1.52
C MET A 148 -8.85 -9.62 1.08
N VAL A 149 -9.56 -10.72 1.02
CA VAL A 149 -10.95 -10.80 0.61
C VAL A 149 -11.76 -11.60 1.62
N GLU A 150 -13.03 -11.27 1.69
CA GLU A 150 -14.08 -12.00 2.39
C GLU A 150 -15.29 -12.10 1.48
N ASN A 151 -16.28 -12.91 1.83
CA ASN A 151 -17.52 -12.99 1.08
C ASN A 151 -18.72 -13.02 2.04
N PRO A 152 -19.25 -11.86 2.43
CA PRO A 152 -20.42 -11.80 3.30
C PRO A 152 -21.71 -12.22 2.58
N THR A 153 -21.68 -12.34 1.25
CA THR A 153 -22.85 -12.60 0.42
C THR A 153 -23.29 -14.07 0.48
N PRO A 154 -24.56 -14.39 0.16
CA PRO A 154 -25.04 -15.77 0.11
C PRO A 154 -24.60 -16.53 -1.15
N VAL A 155 -23.84 -15.90 -2.05
CA VAL A 155 -23.44 -16.49 -3.34
C VAL A 155 -21.98 -16.90 -3.27
N ALA A 156 -21.67 -18.15 -3.60
CA ALA A 156 -20.30 -18.59 -3.76
C ALA A 156 -19.79 -18.25 -5.16
N TYR A 157 -18.54 -17.78 -5.24
CA TYR A 157 -17.87 -17.46 -6.50
C TYR A 157 -16.65 -18.36 -6.69
N ARG A 158 -16.45 -18.85 -7.91
CA ARG A 158 -15.26 -19.64 -8.27
C ARG A 158 -14.37 -18.88 -9.21
N GLY A 159 -13.06 -19.00 -9.01
CA GLY A 159 -12.05 -18.34 -9.84
C GLY A 159 -12.17 -16.81 -9.86
N ALA A 160 -12.65 -16.21 -8.77
CA ALA A 160 -12.75 -14.76 -8.63
C ALA A 160 -11.35 -14.13 -8.61
N ARG A 161 -11.22 -12.90 -9.10
CA ARG A 161 -9.94 -12.20 -9.20
C ARG A 161 -10.06 -10.79 -8.64
N VAL A 162 -9.13 -10.42 -7.77
CA VAL A 162 -8.98 -9.05 -7.30
C VAL A 162 -8.14 -8.27 -8.30
N ARG A 163 -8.60 -7.07 -8.66
CA ARG A 163 -7.90 -6.14 -9.53
C ARG A 163 -7.72 -4.78 -8.86
N LEU A 164 -6.51 -4.25 -8.96
CA LEU A 164 -6.23 -2.84 -8.73
C LEU A 164 -6.15 -2.14 -10.08
N VAL A 165 -7.05 -1.19 -10.31
CA VAL A 165 -7.12 -0.41 -11.54
C VAL A 165 -6.56 0.97 -11.28
N LEU A 166 -5.53 1.34 -12.04
CA LEU A 166 -4.78 2.59 -11.88
C LEU A 166 -4.96 3.43 -13.16
N PRO A 167 -5.73 4.55 -13.12
CA PRO A 167 -5.75 5.51 -14.21
C PRO A 167 -4.33 5.97 -14.56
N TYR A 168 -3.99 5.88 -15.85
CA TYR A 168 -2.61 5.85 -16.34
C TYR A 168 -2.42 6.76 -17.55
N VAL A 169 -1.34 7.54 -17.53
CA VAL A 169 -0.85 8.35 -18.65
C VAL A 169 0.48 7.77 -19.12
N PRO A 170 0.60 7.31 -20.37
CA PRO A 170 1.88 6.85 -20.92
C PRO A 170 2.95 7.94 -20.95
N ASP A 171 4.21 7.52 -20.96
CA ASP A 171 5.36 8.41 -21.16
C ASP A 171 5.28 9.23 -22.47
N GLY A 172 6.07 10.30 -22.54
CA GLY A 172 6.14 11.20 -23.70
C GLY A 172 5.08 12.30 -23.72
N ARG A 173 4.28 12.41 -22.64
CA ARG A 173 3.37 13.53 -22.41
C ARG A 173 4.05 14.64 -21.58
N PRO A 174 3.69 15.92 -21.78
CA PRO A 174 4.26 17.03 -21.01
C PRO A 174 3.66 17.18 -19.60
N TRP A 175 2.68 16.34 -19.25
CA TRP A 175 2.04 16.25 -17.94
C TRP A 175 2.20 14.81 -17.40
N PRO A 176 2.02 14.58 -16.08
CA PRO A 176 1.75 15.54 -15.01
C PRO A 176 2.93 16.51 -14.76
N PHE A 177 2.62 17.73 -14.30
CA PHE A 177 3.67 18.73 -14.00
C PHE A 177 4.50 18.40 -12.76
N PHE A 178 3.89 17.74 -11.78
CA PHE A 178 4.51 17.36 -10.52
C PHE A 178 4.51 15.84 -10.37
N ARG A 179 5.70 15.32 -10.15
CA ARG A 179 5.90 13.99 -9.61
C ARG A 179 5.46 13.97 -8.16
N VAL A 180 4.61 13.02 -7.81
CA VAL A 180 4.15 12.82 -6.44
C VAL A 180 4.43 11.41 -5.95
N PHE A 181 4.58 11.27 -4.64
CA PHE A 181 4.67 9.99 -3.96
C PHE A 181 3.70 9.98 -2.77
N PRO A 182 2.99 8.87 -2.53
CA PRO A 182 2.30 8.66 -1.27
C PRO A 182 3.30 8.57 -0.12
N TRP A 183 2.83 8.89 1.08
CA TRP A 183 3.57 8.72 2.32
C TRP A 183 2.60 8.38 3.45
N GLN A 184 3.12 7.80 4.53
CA GLN A 184 2.36 7.55 5.75
C GLN A 184 3.20 7.78 7.01
N LEU A 185 2.53 8.12 8.11
CA LEU A 185 3.07 8.13 9.46
C LEU A 185 2.02 7.58 10.42
N ASP A 186 2.37 6.53 11.16
CA ASP A 186 1.47 5.78 12.04
C ASP A 186 1.91 5.93 13.50
N VAL A 187 0.96 6.04 14.41
CA VAL A 187 1.23 6.08 15.86
C VAL A 187 1.80 4.76 16.40
N ALA A 188 1.65 3.65 15.67
CA ALA A 188 2.14 2.31 16.03
C ALA A 188 3.43 1.90 15.29
N PHE A 189 4.04 2.79 14.48
CA PHE A 189 5.36 2.55 13.88
C PHE A 189 6.44 2.16 14.93
N PRO A 190 7.46 1.34 14.55
CA PRO A 190 7.97 1.16 13.18
C PRO A 190 7.48 -0.04 12.36
N VAL A 191 7.05 -1.15 12.98
CA VAL A 191 6.55 -2.36 12.30
C VAL A 191 5.59 -3.12 13.21
N GLY A 192 4.68 -3.89 12.64
CA GLY A 192 3.67 -4.68 13.37
C GLY A 192 2.25 -4.26 13.03
N ASP A 193 1.32 -4.75 13.84
CA ASP A 193 -0.09 -4.38 13.73
C ASP A 193 -0.26 -2.87 14.02
N LYS A 194 -1.09 -2.22 13.19
CA LYS A 194 -1.35 -0.79 13.29
C LYS A 194 -2.33 -0.43 14.41
N SER A 195 -3.06 -1.43 14.90
CA SER A 195 -4.00 -1.31 16.00
C SER A 195 -3.29 -1.36 17.36
N PHE A 196 -4.00 -0.94 18.40
CA PHE A 196 -3.56 -1.06 19.78
C PHE A 196 -4.77 -1.10 20.73
N ASP A 197 -4.56 -1.69 21.89
CA ASP A 197 -5.53 -1.68 22.98
C ASP A 197 -5.85 -0.25 23.43
N LEU A 198 -7.14 0.11 23.39
CA LEU A 198 -7.61 1.43 23.74
C LEU A 198 -7.96 1.51 25.24
N PRO A 199 -7.21 2.26 26.06
CA PRO A 199 -7.49 2.37 27.49
C PRO A 199 -8.80 3.11 27.76
N ARG A 200 -9.36 2.95 28.97
CA ARG A 200 -10.54 3.69 29.42
C ARG A 200 -10.26 5.19 29.53
N GLY A 201 -11.27 6.01 29.21
CA GLY A 201 -11.25 7.46 29.32
C GLY A 201 -10.50 8.16 28.18
N ARG A 202 -10.13 9.43 28.42
CA ARG A 202 -9.34 10.22 27.47
C ARG A 202 -7.92 9.71 27.38
N TRP A 203 -7.45 9.52 26.17
CA TRP A 203 -6.12 8.99 25.92
C TRP A 203 -5.57 9.46 24.57
N SER A 204 -4.24 9.47 24.44
CA SER A 204 -3.58 9.82 23.19
C SER A 204 -2.31 9.01 22.98
N LYS A 205 -2.00 8.70 21.72
CA LYS A 205 -0.73 8.07 21.29
C LYS A 205 -0.10 8.89 20.19
N SER A 206 1.23 8.92 20.17
CA SER A 206 1.97 9.66 19.16
C SER A 206 3.21 8.91 18.71
N TYR A 207 3.64 9.20 17.49
CA TYR A 207 4.91 8.77 16.92
C TYR A 207 5.57 9.93 16.20
N GLU A 208 6.90 10.01 16.26
CA GLU A 208 7.69 11.06 15.62
C GLU A 208 8.73 10.48 14.66
N GLY A 209 8.84 11.08 13.48
CA GLY A 209 9.83 10.72 12.48
C GLY A 209 10.29 11.92 11.65
N SER A 210 11.40 11.75 10.94
CA SER A 210 11.91 12.73 9.98
C SER A 210 11.79 12.18 8.57
N PRO A 211 11.40 12.99 7.58
CA PRO A 211 11.33 12.53 6.21
C PRO A 211 12.74 12.26 5.68
N ALA A 212 12.91 11.23 4.87
CA ALA A 212 14.19 10.88 4.25
C ALA A 212 14.69 11.97 3.31
N VAL A 213 13.77 12.76 2.75
CA VAL A 213 14.05 13.81 1.78
C VAL A 213 13.14 15.01 1.97
N ALA A 214 13.61 16.19 1.56
CA ALA A 214 12.81 17.42 1.58
C ALA A 214 11.79 17.45 0.44
N GLY A 215 10.65 18.11 0.70
CA GLY A 215 9.61 18.32 -0.30
C GLY A 215 8.36 18.96 0.28
N THR A 216 7.22 18.76 -0.37
CA THR A 216 5.96 19.46 -0.08
C THR A 216 4.81 18.48 0.04
N VAL A 217 4.13 18.46 1.19
CA VAL A 217 2.86 17.77 1.38
C VAL A 217 1.75 18.60 0.73
N VAL A 218 1.04 18.02 -0.24
CA VAL A 218 -0.01 18.71 -1.02
C VAL A 218 -1.41 18.25 -0.63
N ALA A 219 -1.53 17.03 -0.12
CA ALA A 219 -2.77 16.48 0.43
C ALA A 219 -2.43 15.59 1.62
N ILE A 220 -3.31 15.55 2.60
CA ILE A 220 -3.19 14.72 3.80
C ILE A 220 -4.59 14.29 4.25
N GLY A 221 -4.71 13.06 4.69
CA GLY A 221 -5.89 12.53 5.38
C GLY A 221 -5.43 11.61 6.49
N GLY A 222 -6.32 10.74 6.95
CA GLY A 222 -5.94 9.72 7.91
C GLY A 222 -6.93 8.58 7.97
N HIS A 223 -6.63 7.65 8.87
CA HIS A 223 -7.49 6.56 9.25
C HIS A 223 -7.37 6.35 10.76
N VAL A 224 -8.53 6.15 11.40
CA VAL A 224 -8.67 5.90 12.83
C VAL A 224 -9.83 4.94 13.06
N HIS A 225 -9.79 4.21 14.17
CA HIS A 225 -10.93 3.42 14.65
C HIS A 225 -11.96 4.29 15.40
N ASP A 226 -13.11 3.70 15.72
CA ASP A 226 -14.19 4.31 16.51
C ASP A 226 -13.71 4.90 17.83
N LEU A 227 -14.43 5.92 18.34
CA LEU A 227 -14.10 6.67 19.57
C LEU A 227 -12.90 7.62 19.44
N ALA A 228 -12.29 7.73 18.26
CA ALA A 228 -11.31 8.76 17.97
C ALA A 228 -11.98 10.15 17.97
N GLU A 229 -11.44 11.07 18.76
CA GLU A 229 -11.90 12.46 18.80
C GLU A 229 -11.15 13.33 17.78
N ALA A 230 -9.88 13.02 17.52
CA ALA A 230 -9.06 13.74 16.54
C ALA A 230 -7.81 12.96 16.12
N ILE A 231 -7.30 13.27 14.94
CA ILE A 231 -5.93 12.95 14.52
C ILE A 231 -5.22 14.24 14.08
N GLU A 232 -3.93 14.35 14.43
CA GLU A 232 -3.11 15.53 14.19
C GLU A 232 -1.76 15.13 13.58
N PHE A 233 -1.29 15.92 12.61
CA PHE A 233 0.06 15.90 12.09
C PHE A 233 0.69 17.28 12.28
N ALA A 234 1.82 17.32 13.00
CA ALA A 234 2.49 18.56 13.38
C ALA A 234 4.00 18.48 13.13
N ASP A 235 4.61 19.63 12.86
CA ASP A 235 6.05 19.82 12.92
C ASP A 235 6.45 19.95 14.40
N ALA A 236 7.00 18.89 14.97
CA ALA A 236 7.37 18.84 16.39
C ALA A 236 8.60 19.70 16.70
N THR A 237 9.41 20.04 15.68
CA THR A 237 10.57 20.93 15.83
C THR A 237 10.14 22.37 16.06
N THR A 238 9.11 22.83 15.36
CA THR A 238 8.61 24.22 15.43
C THR A 238 7.35 24.39 16.29
N GLY A 239 6.61 23.31 16.53
CA GLY A 239 5.31 23.32 17.18
C GLY A 239 4.14 23.66 16.24
N GLU A 240 4.39 23.82 14.93
CA GLU A 240 3.33 24.13 13.95
C GLU A 240 2.45 22.90 13.68
N VAL A 241 1.14 23.04 13.89
CA VAL A 241 0.15 22.03 13.49
C VAL A 241 -0.13 22.18 11.99
N ILE A 242 0.26 21.17 11.22
CA ILE A 242 0.11 21.14 9.75
C ILE A 242 -1.30 20.71 9.36
N TYR A 243 -1.85 19.75 10.11
CA TYR A 243 -3.15 19.16 9.84
C TYR A 243 -3.76 18.62 11.13
N ARG A 244 -5.06 18.85 11.31
CA ARG A 244 -5.85 18.28 12.40
C ARG A 244 -7.27 18.06 11.92
N ALA A 245 -7.83 16.89 12.16
CA ALA A 245 -9.19 16.58 11.79
C ALA A 245 -9.89 15.73 12.86
N ALA A 246 -11.17 16.01 13.06
CA ALA A 246 -12.08 15.09 13.72
C ALA A 246 -12.59 14.06 12.69
N PRO A 247 -12.77 12.79 13.06
CA PRO A 247 -13.34 11.78 12.16
C PRO A 247 -14.78 12.12 11.77
N LEU A 248 -15.22 11.63 10.62
CA LEU A 248 -16.61 11.65 10.21
C LEU A 248 -17.28 10.38 10.75
N THR A 249 -18.44 10.55 11.38
CA THR A 249 -19.25 9.43 11.89
C THR A 249 -20.60 9.38 11.20
N ASP A 250 -21.18 8.19 11.10
CA ASP A 250 -22.55 8.01 10.67
C ASP A 250 -23.56 8.27 11.81
N SER A 251 -24.83 7.91 11.61
CA SER A 251 -25.88 8.04 12.62
C SER A 251 -25.77 7.05 13.78
N SER A 252 -25.02 5.96 13.62
CA SER A 252 -24.76 4.97 14.68
C SER A 252 -23.53 5.34 15.54
N GLY A 253 -22.71 6.27 15.06
CA GLY A 253 -21.47 6.70 15.70
C GLY A 253 -20.24 5.98 15.18
N GLU A 254 -20.37 5.14 14.15
CA GLU A 254 -19.26 4.44 13.49
C GLU A 254 -18.46 5.43 12.63
N VAL A 255 -17.14 5.33 12.68
CA VAL A 255 -16.24 6.14 11.86
C VAL A 255 -16.32 5.71 10.40
N VAL A 256 -16.79 6.61 9.54
CA VAL A 256 -16.89 6.39 8.08
C VAL A 256 -15.75 7.04 7.30
N GLY A 257 -14.84 7.73 7.97
CA GLY A 257 -13.62 8.27 7.37
C GLY A 257 -13.01 9.44 8.12
N VAL A 258 -11.91 9.98 7.58
CA VAL A 258 -11.25 11.18 8.11
C VAL A 258 -11.22 12.24 7.00
N PRO A 259 -11.60 13.50 7.28
CA PRO A 259 -11.60 14.58 6.30
C PRO A 259 -10.23 14.78 5.60
N VAL A 260 -10.20 14.79 4.27
CA VAL A 260 -8.95 15.05 3.53
C VAL A 260 -8.64 16.55 3.46
N GLY A 261 -7.49 16.95 3.99
CA GLY A 261 -6.92 18.29 3.85
C GLY A 261 -6.20 18.46 2.51
N ARG A 262 -6.73 19.33 1.64
CA ARG A 262 -6.00 19.82 0.45
C ARG A 262 -5.14 21.02 0.85
N LEU A 263 -3.82 20.83 0.86
CA LEU A 263 -2.87 21.84 1.33
C LEU A 263 -2.38 22.76 0.19
N TYR A 264 -2.56 22.35 -1.07
CA TYR A 264 -2.29 23.22 -2.21
C TYR A 264 -3.37 24.31 -2.36
N ARG A 265 -2.93 25.51 -2.74
CA ARG A 265 -3.76 26.69 -3.04
C ARG A 265 -3.20 27.37 -4.29
N TRP A 266 -3.97 28.26 -4.91
CA TRP A 266 -3.55 28.98 -6.13
C TRP A 266 -2.14 29.62 -6.04
N ARG A 267 -1.70 30.04 -4.84
CA ARG A 267 -0.39 30.68 -4.61
C ARG A 267 0.65 29.81 -3.89
N ARG A 268 0.33 28.58 -3.48
CA ARG A 268 1.21 27.72 -2.67
C ARG A 268 0.97 26.26 -2.99
N LEU A 269 2.01 25.51 -3.32
CA LEU A 269 1.90 24.08 -3.66
C LEU A 269 1.47 23.21 -2.47
N GLY A 270 1.80 23.61 -1.24
CA GLY A 270 1.45 22.87 -0.03
C GLY A 270 2.37 23.24 1.13
N VAL A 271 2.43 22.37 2.13
CA VAL A 271 3.30 22.56 3.30
C VAL A 271 4.63 21.87 3.07
N ARG A 272 5.72 22.62 3.17
CA ARG A 272 7.06 22.11 2.99
C ARG A 272 7.50 21.36 4.25
N ILE A 273 8.09 20.19 4.08
CA ILE A 273 8.73 19.42 5.16
C ILE A 273 10.18 19.09 4.80
N VAL A 274 11.06 19.02 5.81
CA VAL A 274 12.51 18.85 5.62
C VAL A 274 13.10 17.80 6.58
N PRO A 275 14.18 17.08 6.19
CA PRO A 275 14.78 16.03 7.03
C PRO A 275 15.31 16.52 8.38
N GLU A 276 15.68 17.79 8.49
CA GLU A 276 16.21 18.39 9.73
C GLU A 276 15.13 18.55 10.82
N HIS A 277 13.86 18.47 10.45
CA HIS A 277 12.74 18.58 11.38
C HIS A 277 12.22 17.20 11.78
N ARG A 278 11.61 17.13 12.97
CA ARG A 278 10.80 15.99 13.40
C ARG A 278 9.33 16.31 13.20
N TYR A 279 8.60 15.37 12.65
CA TYR A 279 7.16 15.45 12.46
C TYR A 279 6.48 14.40 13.30
N ARG A 280 5.37 14.79 13.92
CA ARG A 280 4.61 13.97 14.85
C ARG A 280 3.23 13.71 14.31
N VAL A 281 2.82 12.44 14.34
CA VAL A 281 1.40 12.07 14.29
C VAL A 281 0.92 11.83 15.72
N THR A 282 -0.25 12.35 16.07
CA THR A 282 -0.92 12.10 17.34
C THR A 282 -2.38 11.75 17.09
N VAL A 283 -2.87 10.69 17.71
CA VAL A 283 -4.30 10.36 17.73
C VAL A 283 -4.85 10.55 19.14
N TYR A 284 -6.06 11.08 19.23
CA TYR A 284 -6.77 11.37 20.47
C TYR A 284 -8.06 10.53 20.50
N TYR A 285 -8.28 9.86 21.62
CA TYR A 285 -9.42 8.99 21.85
C TYR A 285 -10.12 9.32 23.16
N ASN A 286 -11.38 8.93 23.25
CA ASN A 286 -12.12 8.91 24.50
C ASN A 286 -12.99 7.65 24.59
N ASN A 287 -12.57 6.68 25.40
CA ASN A 287 -13.29 5.42 25.59
C ASN A 287 -14.21 5.49 26.84
N PRO A 288 -15.54 5.60 26.67
CA PRO A 288 -16.47 5.73 27.80
C PRO A 288 -16.86 4.40 28.44
N SER A 289 -16.45 3.25 27.90
CA SER A 289 -16.94 1.91 28.31
C SER A 289 -16.51 1.50 29.73
N GLY A 290 -15.51 2.17 30.30
CA GLY A 290 -14.92 1.82 31.60
C GLY A 290 -13.95 0.63 31.56
N ALA A 291 -13.82 -0.06 30.42
CA ALA A 291 -12.91 -1.18 30.19
C ALA A 291 -11.90 -0.85 29.08
N VAL A 292 -10.82 -1.63 29.00
CA VAL A 292 -9.92 -1.60 27.84
C VAL A 292 -10.63 -2.25 26.66
N ILE A 293 -10.53 -1.66 25.47
CA ILE A 293 -11.03 -2.25 24.23
C ILE A 293 -9.82 -2.82 23.48
N PRO A 294 -9.68 -4.15 23.37
CA PRO A 294 -8.61 -4.77 22.60
C PRO A 294 -8.63 -4.30 21.15
N ASP A 295 -7.47 -3.92 20.60
CA ASP A 295 -7.33 -3.40 19.22
C ASP A 295 -8.26 -2.21 18.86
N GLY A 296 -8.83 -1.56 19.87
CA GLY A 296 -9.85 -0.53 19.69
C GLY A 296 -9.32 0.79 19.13
N GLY A 297 -7.99 0.99 19.07
CA GLY A 297 -7.39 2.21 18.57
C GLY A 297 -6.49 1.99 17.36
N MET A 298 -6.49 2.96 16.44
CA MET A 298 -5.55 3.09 15.32
C MET A 298 -5.34 4.58 15.01
N GLY A 299 -4.18 4.96 14.52
CA GLY A 299 -3.93 6.36 14.16
C GLY A 299 -2.90 6.50 13.07
N VAL A 300 -3.35 6.68 11.83
CA VAL A 300 -2.47 6.84 10.68
C VAL A 300 -2.79 8.12 9.95
N VAL A 301 -1.77 8.93 9.65
CA VAL A 301 -1.87 9.96 8.62
C VAL A 301 -1.18 9.47 7.35
N ALA A 302 -1.80 9.77 6.22
CA ALA A 302 -1.24 9.48 4.91
C ALA A 302 -1.55 10.61 3.95
N GLY A 303 -0.74 10.77 2.91
CA GLY A 303 -0.91 11.90 2.01
C GLY A 303 -0.11 11.80 0.73
N ILE A 304 -0.10 12.91 0.02
CA ILE A 304 0.61 13.07 -1.26
C ILE A 304 1.75 14.07 -1.06
N PHE A 305 2.94 13.67 -1.47
CA PHE A 305 4.19 14.41 -1.29
C PHE A 305 4.85 14.69 -2.65
N VAL A 306 5.20 15.94 -2.90
CA VAL A 306 6.01 16.38 -4.04
C VAL A 306 7.45 16.55 -3.55
N PRO A 307 8.40 15.66 -3.92
CA PRO A 307 9.80 15.85 -3.58
C PRO A 307 10.35 17.11 -4.24
N ASP A 308 11.34 17.73 -3.62
CA ASP A 308 12.02 18.85 -4.23
C ASP A 308 12.69 18.47 -5.56
N ARG A 309 12.92 19.49 -6.39
CA ARG A 309 13.67 19.31 -7.63
C ARG A 309 15.07 18.77 -7.30
N ARG A 310 15.51 17.78 -8.06
CA ARG A 310 16.84 17.14 -7.97
C ARG A 310 17.09 16.33 -6.69
N VAL A 311 16.07 16.09 -5.87
CA VAL A 311 16.14 15.08 -4.82
C VAL A 311 16.11 13.69 -5.46
N THR A 312 17.05 12.85 -5.05
CA THR A 312 17.02 11.40 -5.32
C THR A 312 16.33 10.71 -4.15
N TRP A 313 15.29 9.94 -4.45
CA TRP A 313 14.60 9.17 -3.43
C TRP A 313 15.49 8.00 -2.97
N PRO A 314 15.65 7.74 -1.66
CA PRO A 314 16.51 6.67 -1.19
C PRO A 314 16.01 5.28 -1.60
N ALA A 315 16.93 4.43 -2.04
CA ALA A 315 16.66 3.00 -2.18
C ALA A 315 16.36 2.39 -0.80
N ALA A 316 15.58 1.30 -0.81
CA ALA A 316 15.47 0.45 0.37
C ALA A 316 16.83 -0.21 0.69
N ASN A 317 17.09 -0.49 1.96
CA ASN A 317 18.28 -1.21 2.40
C ASN A 317 17.91 -2.66 2.77
N PRO A 318 18.21 -3.66 1.93
CA PRO A 318 17.86 -5.06 2.22
C PRO A 318 18.53 -5.65 3.48
N ALA A 319 19.60 -5.02 3.97
CA ALA A 319 20.28 -5.41 5.19
C ALA A 319 19.68 -4.77 6.46
N ASP A 320 18.77 -3.79 6.32
CA ASP A 320 18.11 -3.15 7.46
C ASP A 320 17.11 -4.12 8.10
N SER A 321 17.14 -4.25 9.43
CA SER A 321 16.29 -5.19 10.16
C SER A 321 14.81 -4.80 10.11
N LEU A 322 14.48 -3.50 10.11
CA LEU A 322 13.10 -3.03 9.97
C LEU A 322 12.59 -3.29 8.56
N TYR A 323 13.42 -3.08 7.52
CA TYR A 323 13.06 -3.45 6.15
C TYR A 323 12.77 -4.95 6.04
N GLN A 324 13.58 -5.81 6.64
CA GLN A 324 13.37 -7.26 6.60
C GLN A 324 12.08 -7.69 7.33
N GLN A 325 11.79 -7.09 8.48
CA GLN A 325 10.56 -7.34 9.23
C GLN A 325 9.33 -6.88 8.44
N ASP A 326 9.39 -5.66 7.90
CA ASP A 326 8.36 -5.08 7.04
C ASP A 326 8.08 -5.95 5.80
N LEU A 327 9.13 -6.35 5.08
CA LEU A 327 8.99 -7.15 3.88
C LEU A 327 8.41 -8.53 4.20
N ARG A 328 8.84 -9.17 5.29
CA ARG A 328 8.27 -10.46 5.72
C ARG A 328 6.79 -10.33 6.09
N HIS A 329 6.42 -9.25 6.79
CA HIS A 329 5.02 -8.97 7.11
C HIS A 329 4.19 -8.70 5.84
N ALA A 330 4.70 -7.87 4.92
CA ALA A 330 4.05 -7.60 3.63
C ALA A 330 3.91 -8.85 2.74
N MET A 331 4.85 -9.78 2.85
CA MET A 331 4.82 -11.10 2.20
C MET A 331 3.98 -12.14 2.97
N ARG A 332 3.40 -11.79 4.12
CA ARG A 332 2.64 -12.69 5.01
C ARG A 332 3.44 -13.92 5.46
N LEU A 333 4.75 -13.75 5.66
CA LEU A 333 5.66 -14.78 6.15
C LEU A 333 5.78 -14.79 7.68
N ILE A 334 5.28 -13.75 8.32
CA ILE A 334 5.15 -13.63 9.78
C ILE A 334 3.70 -13.20 9.99
N GLY A 335 2.94 -13.99 10.74
CA GLY A 335 1.56 -13.65 11.10
C GLY A 335 1.51 -12.36 11.94
N SER A 336 0.35 -11.70 11.98
CA SER A 336 0.03 -10.85 13.13
C SER A 336 0.12 -11.71 14.40
N GLU A 337 0.41 -11.14 15.56
CA GLU A 337 0.42 -11.94 16.81
C GLU A 337 -0.94 -12.65 17.05
N HIS A 338 -2.01 -12.15 16.43
CA HIS A 338 -3.32 -12.79 16.34
C HIS A 338 -3.33 -14.14 15.60
N ASP A 339 -2.54 -14.33 14.53
CA ASP A 339 -2.51 -15.59 13.78
C ASP A 339 -1.79 -16.73 14.53
N MET A 340 -0.84 -16.41 15.42
CA MET A 340 -0.07 -17.45 16.12
C MET A 340 -0.81 -18.08 17.29
N ASN A 341 -1.75 -17.36 17.93
CA ASN A 341 -2.51 -17.89 19.08
C ASN A 341 -3.65 -18.85 18.66
N MET A 342 -4.12 -18.79 17.42
CA MET A 342 -5.16 -19.72 16.92
C MET A 342 -4.60 -21.09 16.55
N HIS A 343 -3.33 -21.16 16.10
CA HIS A 343 -2.69 -22.44 15.78
C HIS A 343 -2.41 -23.31 17.02
N HIS A 344 -2.18 -22.71 18.20
CA HIS A 344 -2.03 -23.49 19.43
C HIS A 344 -3.37 -23.94 20.05
N ALA A 345 -4.47 -23.23 19.78
CA ALA A 345 -5.78 -23.64 20.25
C ALA A 345 -6.38 -24.82 19.45
N MET A 346 -5.96 -25.00 18.19
CA MET A 346 -6.44 -26.11 17.34
C MET A 346 -5.56 -27.38 17.38
N SER A 347 -4.42 -27.37 18.08
CA SER A 347 -3.61 -28.58 18.31
C SER A 347 -4.01 -29.40 19.55
N HIS A 348 -5.07 -28.97 20.25
CA HIS A 348 -5.62 -29.67 21.41
C HIS A 348 -7.14 -29.81 21.32
N HIS A 349 -7.64 -30.52 20.30
CA HIS A 349 -8.91 -31.24 20.38
C HIS A 349 -8.89 -32.52 19.54
#